data_AF-F9PKR4-F1
#
_entry.id   AF-F9PKR4-F1
#
_cell.length_a   1.000
_cell.length_b   1.000
_cell.length_c   1.000
_cell.angle_alpha   90.00
_cell.angle_beta   90.00
_cell.angle_gamma   90.00
#
_symmetry.space_group_name_H-M   'P 1'
#
loop_
_entity.id
_entity.type
_entity.pdbx_description
1 polymer ?
#
loop_
_entity_poly.entity_id
_entity_poly.type
_entity_poly.pdbx_seq_one_letter_code
_entity_poly.pdbx_strand_id
1 'polypeptide(L)' 'MMSRLLAYAMYICRGCGAEIAYPQRFVRCPVCGIKYN' A
#
# COMPACT_ATOMS: atom_id res chain seq x y z
N MET A 1 -9.14 16.62 -22.05
CA MET A 1 -9.12 16.47 -20.57
C MET A 1 -8.48 15.12 -20.26
N MET A 2 -7.14 15.07 -20.18
CA MET A 2 -6.41 13.81 -19.94
C MET A 2 -6.27 13.62 -18.43
N SER A 3 -7.29 13.02 -17.83
CA SER A 3 -7.30 12.64 -16.42
C SER A 3 -6.21 11.57 -16.20
N ARG A 4 -5.03 11.99 -15.74
CA ARG A 4 -3.99 11.10 -15.24
C ARG A 4 -4.48 10.47 -13.94
N LEU A 5 -5.27 9.40 -14.06
CA LEU A 5 -5.50 8.46 -12.96
C LEU A 5 -4.17 7.77 -12.70
N LEU A 6 -3.39 8.32 -11.78
CA LEU A 6 -2.29 7.62 -11.14
C LEU A 6 -2.90 6.38 -10.47
N ALA A 7 -2.90 5.26 -11.18
CA ALA A 7 -3.21 3.95 -10.62
C ALA A 7 -2.09 3.64 -9.63
N TYR A 8 -2.26 4.07 -8.38
CA TYR A 8 -1.39 3.64 -7.29
C TYR A 8 -1.54 2.14 -7.18
N ALA A 9 -0.45 1.41 -7.45
CA ALA A 9 -0.44 -0.03 -7.32
C ALA A 9 -0.77 -0.38 -5.86
N MET A 10 -1.94 -1.01 -5.67
CA MET A 10 -2.39 -1.47 -4.37
C MET A 10 -1.39 -2.51 -3.87
N TYR A 11 -0.91 -2.34 -2.64
CA TYR A 11 0.05 -3.26 -2.05
C TYR A 11 -0.66 -4.20 -1.07
N ILE A 12 -0.43 -5.50 -1.24
CA ILE A 12 -0.95 -6.51 -0.30
C ILE A 12 0.16 -6.84 0.69
N CYS A 13 -0.11 -6.64 1.98
CA CYS A 13 0.84 -6.92 3.04
C CYS A 13 1.11 -8.43 3.15
N ARG A 14 2.39 -8.81 3.03
CA ARG A 14 2.80 -10.23 3.12
C ARG A 14 2.64 -10.86 4.51
N GLY A 15 2.52 -10.05 5.56
CA GLY A 15 2.37 -10.56 6.93
C GLY A 15 0.93 -10.82 7.36
N CYS A 16 -0.01 -9.99 6.90
CA CYS A 16 -1.41 -10.06 7.35
C CYS A 16 -2.44 -10.09 6.22
N GLY A 17 -2.02 -9.98 4.95
CA GLY A 17 -2.92 -9.96 3.80
C GLY A 17 -3.68 -8.64 3.59
N ALA A 18 -3.44 -7.62 4.41
CA ALA A 18 -4.13 -6.34 4.28
C ALA A 18 -3.83 -5.66 2.94
N GLU A 19 -4.87 -5.18 2.26
CA GLU A 19 -4.76 -4.40 1.04
C GLU A 19 -4.56 -2.91 1.37
N ILE A 20 -3.51 -2.32 0.82
CA ILE A 20 -3.07 -0.97 1.16
C ILE A 20 -3.05 -0.14 -0.12
N ALA A 21 -3.96 0.83 -0.21
CA ALA A 21 -4.11 1.69 -1.39
C ALA A 21 -2.96 2.71 -1.56
N TYR A 22 -2.29 3.10 -0.47
CA TYR A 22 -1.23 4.12 -0.48
C TYR A 22 0.01 3.65 0.32
N PRO A 23 0.67 2.55 -0.08
CA PRO A 23 1.78 1.97 0.69
C PRO A 23 2.92 2.97 0.96
N GLN A 24 3.19 3.88 0.02
CA GLN A 24 4.20 4.93 0.12
C GLN A 24 3.99 5.91 1.28
N ARG A 25 2.78 5.98 1.86
CA ARG A 25 2.51 6.83 3.03
C ARG A 25 2.94 6.20 4.35
N PHE A 26 3.31 4.93 4.33
CA PHE A 26 3.57 4.16 5.53
C PHE A 26 5.00 3.58 5.48
N VAL A 27 5.71 3.63 6.61
CA VAL A 27 7.04 3.00 6.74
C VAL A 27 6.91 1.50 7.07
N ARG A 28 5.76 1.10 7.64
CA ARG A 28 5.41 -0.25 8.06
C ARG A 28 3.93 -0.50 7.75
N CYS A 29 3.51 -1.75 7.71
CA CYS A 29 2.09 -2.08 7.58
C CYS A 29 1.28 -1.41 8.72
N PRO A 30 0.24 -0.62 8.42
CA PRO A 30 -0.59 0.03 9.44
C PRO A 30 -1.49 -0.97 10.18
N VAL A 31 -1.61 -2.20 9.68
CA VAL A 31 -2.45 -3.25 10.28
C VAL A 31 -1.64 -4.11 11.25
N CYS A 32 -0.53 -4.72 10.80
CA CYS A 32 0.25 -5.66 11.62
C CYS A 32 1.64 -5.14 12.04
N GLY A 33 2.06 -3.95 11.60
CA GLY A 33 3.31 -3.34 12.04
C GLY A 33 4.59 -3.91 11.42
N ILE A 34 4.53 -4.93 10.55
CA ILE A 34 5.74 -5.43 9.88
C ILE A 34 6.29 -4.39 8.89
N LYS A 35 7.60 -4.37 8.69
CA LYS A 35 8.19 -3.59 7.58
C LYS A 35 7.76 -4.22 6.25
N TYR A 36 7.50 -3.37 5.26
CA TYR A 36 7.38 -3.81 3.87
C TYR A 36 8.76 -4.30 3.43
N ASN A 37 8.93 -5.62 3.37
CA ASN A 37 10.13 -6.31 2.90
C ASN A 37 9.73 -7.23 1.76
#